data_AF-A0A7Y0ZM08-F1
#
_entry.id   AF-A0A7Y0ZM08-F1
#
_cell.length_a   1.000
_cell.length_b   1.000
_cell.length_c   1.000
_cell.angle_alpha   90.00
_cell.angle_beta   90.00
_cell.angle_gamma   90.00
#
_symmetry.space_group_name_H-M   'P 1'
#
loop_
_entity.id
_entity.type
_entity.pdbx_description
1 polymer ?
#
loop_
_entity_poly.entity_id
_entity_poly.type
_entity_poly.pdbx_seq_one_letter_code
_entity_poly.pdbx_strand_id
1 'polypeptide(L)'
;MAISTGLQPLNLPPPSTHPVTLAGNSVSNPITIQSPPLKKSHTLFTPHSTLTIDQNYVEKYPVYTNAFALFSDNTIKITHQVTWEKSTDDGYLNRSNALQVVTGNHSDVIKVNPASGDNIHLEVNGIHYLLKINNHEDYPEELHIKSKGGDDHIRVDPRVTMPIVIEGGRGRDRIEALGSGETRVYGGAGDDDITLGSANSYAEGNSGNDTMRGGTGKTVMYGNNGNDLMLSGPGSKGTFSYMDGGKGNDTMIGASPINLMHGGPGEDVMYSTRPTTFYTGRGRDIVLANHASDQIYADAGDRVARVAGSTLRQVRISDAGHKAFKVEGSDKFKQHTQDNLEFFRNSPTAQKMLSELDEAAELNGSPVTIRETTGNTSYSYGNNFTREHDTQLKEYDDLAESPLIGYIQGNTKGSVATSAAINSNPGFIFREPPVVVLYHEMAHAYNGAHGTFLPGKTDGESNMERQAVGLQTTAPAFDFDNDPTTPPTPTNPKTFTENALREETGFPRRNTYIPAAEE
;
A
#
# COMPACT_ATOMS: atom_id res chain seq x y z
N MET A 1 -6.04 27.77 48.23
CA MET A 1 -7.51 27.86 48.27
C MET A 1 -8.05 26.65 47.53
N ALA A 2 -8.54 25.66 48.27
CA ALA A 2 -9.16 24.46 47.72
C ALA A 2 -10.68 24.67 47.73
N ILE A 3 -11.35 24.35 46.61
CA ILE A 3 -12.80 24.16 46.53
C ILE A 3 -13.04 22.75 46.02
N SER A 4 -13.99 22.11 46.69
CA SER A 4 -14.34 20.69 46.68
C SER A 4 -15.58 20.41 45.81
N THR A 5 -15.83 19.11 45.60
CA THR A 5 -17.08 18.43 45.18
C THR A 5 -17.39 18.39 43.68
N GLY A 6 -17.82 17.28 43.09
CA GLY A 6 -18.08 15.93 43.60
C GLY A 6 -18.76 15.08 42.53
N LEU A 7 -18.45 13.79 42.46
CA LEU A 7 -19.27 12.77 41.79
C LEU A 7 -19.16 11.46 42.58
N GLN A 8 -20.30 10.94 43.05
CA GLN A 8 -20.43 9.65 43.73
C GLN A 8 -20.36 8.49 42.74
N PRO A 9 -19.79 7.33 43.11
CA PRO A 9 -19.90 6.10 42.31
C PRO A 9 -21.27 5.42 42.50
N LEU A 10 -21.82 4.92 41.39
CA LEU A 10 -23.05 4.13 41.31
C LEU A 10 -22.86 2.75 41.98
N ASN A 11 -23.65 2.43 43.01
CA ASN A 11 -23.72 1.09 43.60
C ASN A 11 -24.64 0.18 42.78
N LEU A 12 -24.10 -0.87 42.17
CA LEU A 12 -24.89 -1.97 41.60
C LEU A 12 -25.04 -3.09 42.65
N PRO A 13 -26.23 -3.73 42.78
CA PRO A 13 -26.44 -4.82 43.72
C PRO A 13 -25.78 -6.12 43.25
N PRO A 14 -25.40 -7.04 44.16
CA PRO A 14 -24.77 -8.30 43.81
C PRO A 14 -25.75 -9.28 43.15
N PRO A 15 -25.26 -10.23 42.32
CA PRO A 15 -26.10 -11.16 41.59
C PRO A 15 -26.76 -12.18 42.53
N SER A 16 -28.07 -12.41 42.36
CA SER A 16 -28.82 -13.40 43.12
C SER A 16 -28.49 -14.83 42.64
N THR A 17 -28.00 -15.67 43.53
CA THR A 17 -27.87 -17.12 43.33
C THR A 17 -29.13 -17.83 43.82
N HIS A 18 -30.05 -18.14 42.91
CA HIS A 18 -31.10 -19.14 43.15
C HIS A 18 -30.98 -20.27 42.12
N PRO A 19 -30.86 -21.54 42.54
CA PRO A 19 -30.80 -22.66 41.62
C PRO A 19 -32.22 -22.96 41.11
N VAL A 20 -32.43 -22.83 39.80
CA VAL A 20 -33.65 -23.31 39.13
C VAL A 20 -33.41 -24.74 38.68
N THR A 21 -34.11 -25.67 39.30
CA THR A 21 -34.21 -27.08 38.89
C THR A 21 -34.96 -27.19 37.56
N LEU A 22 -34.30 -27.69 36.52
CA LEU A 22 -34.94 -28.08 35.26
C LEU A 22 -35.55 -29.48 35.43
N ALA A 23 -36.87 -29.54 35.60
CA ALA A 23 -37.63 -30.76 35.36
C ALA A 23 -37.82 -30.94 33.85
N GLY A 24 -37.44 -32.11 33.34
CA GLY A 24 -37.55 -32.44 31.93
C GLY A 24 -38.99 -32.45 31.43
N ASN A 25 -39.19 -31.86 30.26
CA ASN A 25 -40.23 -32.26 29.32
C ASN A 25 -39.70 -32.04 27.91
N SER A 26 -39.43 -33.15 27.21
CA SER A 26 -39.12 -33.19 25.79
C SER A 26 -40.35 -32.81 24.99
N VAL A 27 -40.34 -31.63 24.36
CA VAL A 27 -41.22 -31.32 23.23
C VAL A 27 -40.33 -30.91 22.06
N SER A 28 -40.14 -31.86 21.15
CA SER A 28 -39.52 -31.65 19.84
C SER A 28 -40.47 -30.83 18.97
N ASN A 29 -40.32 -29.52 18.96
CA ASN A 29 -40.78 -28.70 17.85
C ASN A 29 -39.53 -28.15 17.16
N PRO A 30 -39.22 -28.52 15.91
CA PRO A 30 -38.19 -27.84 15.15
C PRO A 30 -38.65 -26.39 14.98
N ILE A 31 -37.92 -25.45 15.58
CA ILE A 31 -38.04 -24.04 15.22
C ILE A 31 -37.46 -23.94 13.81
N THR A 32 -38.32 -24.08 12.81
CA THR A 32 -38.02 -23.65 11.46
C THR A 32 -37.93 -22.13 11.52
N ILE A 33 -36.72 -21.58 11.53
CA ILE A 33 -36.50 -20.18 11.21
C ILE A 33 -36.86 -20.04 9.74
N GLN A 34 -38.13 -19.77 9.44
CA GLN A 34 -38.50 -19.22 8.15
C GLN A 34 -37.94 -17.80 8.14
N SER A 35 -36.81 -17.61 7.44
CA SER A 35 -36.39 -16.29 7.01
C SER A 35 -37.62 -15.61 6.38
N PRO A 36 -37.95 -14.36 6.78
CA PRO A 36 -39.04 -13.64 6.14
C PRO A 36 -38.83 -13.65 4.61
N PRO A 37 -39.90 -13.70 3.80
CA PRO A 37 -39.75 -13.77 2.36
C PRO A 37 -38.88 -12.59 1.90
N LEU A 38 -37.74 -12.92 1.28
CA LEU A 38 -36.79 -11.94 0.79
C LEU A 38 -37.55 -10.99 -0.14
N LYS A 39 -37.44 -9.68 0.11
CA LYS A 39 -37.84 -8.67 -0.89
C LYS A 39 -37.05 -9.00 -2.16
N LYS A 40 -37.76 -9.20 -3.28
CA LYS A 40 -37.26 -9.46 -4.65
C LYS A 40 -35.83 -10.02 -4.68
N SER A 41 -35.66 -11.34 -4.66
CA SER A 41 -34.34 -11.99 -4.72
C SER A 41 -33.95 -12.39 -6.13
N HIS A 42 -32.66 -12.25 -6.47
CA HIS A 42 -32.08 -12.86 -7.65
C HIS A 42 -31.22 -14.07 -7.25
N THR A 43 -31.58 -15.25 -7.77
CA THR A 43 -30.96 -16.51 -7.33
C THR A 43 -29.78 -16.86 -8.22
N LEU A 44 -28.62 -17.02 -7.57
CA LEU A 44 -27.37 -17.60 -8.07
C LEU A 44 -26.90 -17.04 -9.42
N PHE A 45 -26.00 -16.07 -9.37
CA PHE A 45 -25.21 -15.67 -10.52
C PHE A 45 -23.95 -16.53 -10.56
N THR A 46 -23.97 -17.58 -11.36
CA THR A 46 -22.77 -18.30 -11.73
C THR A 46 -22.11 -17.59 -12.91
N PRO A 47 -20.82 -17.27 -12.84
CA PRO A 47 -20.05 -17.01 -14.05
C PRO A 47 -20.11 -18.26 -14.93
N HIS A 48 -20.95 -18.24 -15.96
CA HIS A 48 -21.00 -19.29 -16.96
C HIS A 48 -19.77 -19.29 -17.86
N SER A 49 -18.97 -18.23 -17.77
CA SER A 49 -17.78 -18.06 -18.56
C SER A 49 -16.61 -18.77 -17.90
N THR A 50 -16.22 -19.90 -18.50
CA THR A 50 -14.79 -20.11 -18.72
C THR A 50 -14.32 -18.89 -19.53
N LEU A 51 -13.94 -17.78 -18.88
CA LEU A 51 -13.33 -16.63 -19.56
C LEU A 51 -11.94 -17.08 -20.03
N THR A 52 -11.92 -18.00 -20.98
CA THR A 52 -10.73 -18.51 -21.63
C THR A 52 -10.12 -17.39 -22.44
N ILE A 53 -8.81 -17.42 -22.55
CA ILE A 53 -8.05 -16.54 -23.44
C ILE A 53 -8.68 -16.57 -24.84
N ASP A 54 -9.09 -15.41 -25.35
CA ASP A 54 -9.41 -15.25 -26.75
C ASP A 54 -8.09 -15.01 -27.50
N GLN A 55 -7.53 -16.08 -28.05
CA GLN A 55 -6.21 -16.05 -28.70
C GLN A 55 -6.13 -14.98 -29.80
N ASN A 56 -7.23 -14.66 -30.49
CA ASN A 56 -7.22 -13.65 -31.56
C ASN A 56 -7.03 -12.22 -31.02
N TYR A 57 -7.45 -11.95 -29.78
CA TYR A 57 -7.36 -10.63 -29.15
C TYR A 57 -6.05 -10.45 -28.40
N VAL A 58 -5.58 -11.48 -27.67
CA VAL A 58 -4.33 -11.35 -26.89
C VAL A 58 -3.08 -11.41 -27.78
N GLU A 59 -3.17 -11.95 -29.00
CA GLU A 59 -2.11 -11.77 -30.02
C GLU A 59 -2.01 -10.32 -30.51
N LYS A 60 -3.11 -9.56 -30.45
CA LYS A 60 -3.21 -8.19 -30.99
C LYS A 60 -2.99 -7.10 -29.94
N TYR A 61 -3.30 -7.38 -28.68
CA TYR A 61 -3.20 -6.43 -27.58
C TYR A 61 -2.35 -7.02 -26.44
N PRO A 62 -1.33 -6.29 -25.93
CA PRO A 62 -0.45 -6.78 -24.87
C PRO A 62 -1.20 -7.05 -23.56
N VAL A 63 -2.29 -6.33 -23.29
CA VAL A 63 -3.20 -6.54 -22.16
C VAL A 63 -4.63 -6.61 -22.70
N TYR A 64 -5.40 -7.59 -22.22
CA TYR A 64 -6.77 -7.86 -22.68
C TYR A 64 -7.68 -8.23 -21.50
N THR A 65 -8.79 -7.50 -21.33
CA THR A 65 -9.81 -7.80 -20.32
C THR A 65 -11.05 -8.40 -20.98
N ASN A 66 -11.44 -9.59 -20.55
CA ASN A 66 -12.71 -10.21 -20.91
C ASN A 66 -13.73 -9.97 -19.80
N ALA A 67 -14.91 -9.45 -20.16
CA ALA A 67 -15.94 -9.05 -19.21
C ALA A 67 -17.28 -9.69 -19.58
N PHE A 68 -17.89 -10.40 -18.63
CA PHE A 68 -19.20 -11.02 -18.78
C PHE A 68 -20.19 -10.43 -17.77
N ALA A 69 -21.24 -9.79 -18.26
CA ALA A 69 -22.30 -9.25 -17.42
C ALA A 69 -23.15 -10.40 -16.85
N LEU A 70 -23.10 -10.58 -15.54
CA LEU A 70 -23.93 -11.56 -14.83
C LEU A 70 -25.33 -11.02 -14.57
N PHE A 71 -25.41 -9.72 -14.26
CA PHE A 71 -26.66 -9.02 -14.01
C PHE A 71 -26.51 -7.54 -14.36
N SER A 72 -27.55 -6.93 -14.89
CA SER A 72 -27.62 -5.48 -15.03
C SER A 72 -29.06 -5.03 -15.04
N ASP A 73 -29.35 -4.00 -14.25
CA ASP A 73 -30.55 -3.19 -14.40
C ASP A 73 -30.20 -1.70 -14.30
N ASN A 74 -31.18 -0.83 -14.07
CA ASN A 74 -30.97 0.62 -14.00
C ASN A 74 -30.26 1.07 -12.70
N THR A 75 -30.11 0.19 -11.71
CA THR A 75 -29.59 0.49 -10.37
C THR A 75 -28.24 -0.17 -10.09
N ILE A 76 -28.01 -1.36 -10.66
CA ILE A 76 -26.80 -2.15 -10.41
C ILE A 76 -26.32 -2.88 -11.67
N LYS A 77 -25.01 -3.01 -11.79
CA LYS A 77 -24.35 -3.88 -12.78
C LYS A 77 -23.38 -4.81 -12.06
N ILE A 78 -23.55 -6.12 -12.23
CA ILE A 78 -22.67 -7.17 -11.72
C ILE A 78 -21.98 -7.83 -12.92
N THR A 79 -20.65 -7.78 -12.95
CA THR A 79 -19.83 -8.25 -14.07
C THR A 79 -18.72 -9.13 -13.54
N HIS A 80 -18.48 -10.28 -14.15
CA HIS A 80 -17.24 -11.03 -13.95
C HIS A 80 -16.21 -10.56 -14.97
N GLN A 81 -15.02 -10.17 -14.53
CA GLN A 81 -13.94 -9.66 -15.38
C GLN A 81 -12.65 -10.41 -15.12
N VAL A 82 -11.99 -10.83 -16.21
CA VAL A 82 -10.65 -11.42 -16.14
C VAL A 82 -9.72 -10.67 -17.10
N THR A 83 -8.59 -10.21 -16.57
CA THR A 83 -7.56 -9.52 -17.36
C THR A 83 -6.38 -10.43 -17.58
N TRP A 84 -5.96 -10.54 -18.83
CA TRP A 84 -4.81 -11.31 -19.28
C TRP A 84 -3.75 -10.36 -19.83
N GLU A 85 -2.49 -10.68 -19.59
CA GLU A 85 -1.34 -10.00 -20.21
C GLU A 85 -0.47 -11.03 -20.94
N LYS A 86 0.02 -10.66 -22.12
CA LYS A 86 0.98 -11.48 -22.86
C LYS A 86 2.32 -11.52 -22.12
N SER A 87 2.77 -12.72 -21.77
CA SER A 87 4.09 -12.94 -21.16
C SER A 87 5.21 -12.83 -22.18
N THR A 88 6.43 -12.54 -21.72
CA THR A 88 7.65 -12.54 -22.54
C THR A 88 8.04 -13.92 -23.05
N ASP A 89 7.61 -14.99 -22.37
CA ASP A 89 8.06 -16.37 -22.63
C ASP A 89 7.04 -17.19 -23.45
N ASP A 90 6.35 -16.55 -24.42
CA ASP A 90 5.30 -17.18 -25.25
C ASP A 90 4.18 -17.85 -24.42
N GLY A 91 3.62 -17.09 -23.47
CA GLY A 91 2.48 -17.48 -22.64
C GLY A 91 1.59 -16.30 -22.25
N TYR A 92 0.59 -16.53 -21.40
CA TYR A 92 -0.32 -15.49 -20.92
C TYR A 92 -0.45 -15.54 -19.39
N LEU A 93 -0.33 -14.38 -18.75
CA LEU A 93 -0.46 -14.22 -17.30
C LEU A 93 -1.86 -13.69 -16.99
N ASN A 94 -2.56 -14.32 -16.04
CA ASN A 94 -3.76 -13.73 -15.45
C ASN A 94 -3.34 -12.61 -14.51
N ARG A 95 -3.79 -11.38 -14.78
CA ARG A 95 -3.48 -10.19 -13.99
C ARG A 95 -4.56 -9.83 -12.99
N SER A 96 -5.80 -10.21 -13.26
CA SER A 96 -6.91 -9.96 -12.34
C SER A 96 -8.05 -10.92 -12.64
N ASN A 97 -8.68 -11.43 -11.59
CA ASN A 97 -9.94 -12.16 -11.64
C ASN A 97 -10.89 -11.46 -10.66
N ALA A 98 -11.88 -10.73 -11.17
CA ALA A 98 -12.70 -9.84 -10.36
C ALA A 98 -14.19 -10.00 -10.62
N LEU A 99 -14.96 -10.11 -9.54
CA LEU A 99 -16.40 -9.93 -9.55
C LEU A 99 -16.69 -8.46 -9.24
N GLN A 100 -17.05 -7.69 -10.26
CA GLN A 100 -17.29 -6.26 -10.14
C GLN A 100 -18.78 -5.97 -9.93
N VAL A 101 -19.09 -5.22 -8.87
CA VAL A 101 -20.41 -4.68 -8.54
C VAL A 101 -20.35 -3.17 -8.69
N VAL A 102 -21.19 -2.61 -9.57
CA VAL A 102 -21.26 -1.16 -9.82
C VAL A 102 -22.67 -0.66 -9.53
N THR A 103 -22.79 0.36 -8.70
CA THR A 103 -24.08 1.01 -8.40
C THR A 103 -24.17 2.41 -9.01
N GLY A 104 -25.23 3.16 -8.66
CA GLY A 104 -25.65 4.40 -9.29
C GLY A 104 -25.00 5.64 -8.69
N ASN A 105 -25.61 6.79 -8.96
CA ASN A 105 -25.26 8.09 -8.35
C ASN A 105 -26.22 8.47 -7.22
N HIS A 106 -26.90 7.49 -6.63
CA HIS A 106 -27.80 7.67 -5.50
C HIS A 106 -27.20 6.96 -4.29
N SER A 107 -27.55 7.42 -3.08
CA SER A 107 -27.19 6.70 -1.86
C SER A 107 -27.64 5.25 -1.92
N ASP A 108 -26.67 4.36 -1.76
CA ASP A 108 -26.80 2.92 -1.82
C ASP A 108 -26.44 2.29 -0.47
N VAL A 109 -27.21 1.29 -0.04
CA VAL A 109 -26.87 0.44 1.10
C VAL A 109 -26.41 -0.90 0.57
N ILE A 110 -25.12 -1.20 0.73
CA ILE A 110 -24.47 -2.41 0.23
C ILE A 110 -23.99 -3.25 1.40
N LYS A 111 -24.40 -4.52 1.46
CA LYS A 111 -23.90 -5.48 2.48
C LYS A 111 -23.35 -6.72 1.83
N VAL A 112 -22.17 -7.14 2.27
CA VAL A 112 -21.49 -8.37 1.85
C VAL A 112 -21.42 -9.31 3.04
N ASN A 113 -22.05 -10.46 2.93
CA ASN A 113 -22.10 -11.47 3.98
C ASN A 113 -21.58 -12.82 3.45
N PRO A 114 -20.97 -13.66 4.32
CA PRO A 114 -20.61 -15.02 3.92
C PRO A 114 -21.87 -15.82 3.55
N ALA A 115 -21.74 -16.75 2.61
CA ALA A 115 -22.74 -17.76 2.32
C ALA A 115 -22.14 -19.18 2.46
N SER A 116 -22.95 -20.22 2.31
CA SER A 116 -22.48 -21.60 2.38
C SER A 116 -21.63 -21.99 1.15
N GLY A 117 -20.52 -22.67 1.36
CA GLY A 117 -19.58 -23.05 0.28
C GLY A 117 -18.85 -21.82 -0.26
N ASP A 118 -18.44 -21.87 -1.54
CA ASP A 118 -17.74 -20.77 -2.22
C ASP A 118 -18.72 -19.68 -2.70
N ASN A 119 -19.59 -19.19 -1.82
CA ASN A 119 -20.61 -18.20 -2.19
C ASN A 119 -20.60 -16.98 -1.26
N ILE A 120 -21.10 -15.86 -1.77
CA ILE A 120 -21.34 -14.63 -1.02
C ILE A 120 -22.78 -14.16 -1.19
N HIS A 121 -23.36 -13.68 -0.09
CA HIS A 121 -24.61 -12.95 -0.09
C HIS A 121 -24.32 -11.46 -0.21
N LEU A 122 -24.63 -10.88 -1.37
CA LEU A 122 -24.65 -9.44 -1.59
C LEU A 122 -26.08 -8.93 -1.40
N GLU A 123 -26.26 -7.86 -0.63
CA GLU A 123 -27.50 -7.10 -0.53
C GLU A 123 -27.24 -5.68 -1.03
N VAL A 124 -28.02 -5.19 -1.98
CA VAL A 124 -27.99 -3.79 -2.45
C VAL A 124 -29.39 -3.22 -2.34
N ASN A 125 -29.56 -2.18 -1.51
CA ASN A 125 -30.85 -1.50 -1.29
C ASN A 125 -32.01 -2.47 -0.89
N GLY A 126 -31.67 -3.52 -0.14
CA GLY A 126 -32.62 -4.56 0.30
C GLY A 126 -32.96 -5.63 -0.75
N ILE A 127 -32.30 -5.60 -1.91
CA ILE A 127 -32.35 -6.63 -2.95
C ILE A 127 -31.19 -7.58 -2.74
N HIS A 128 -31.48 -8.89 -2.72
CA HIS A 128 -30.48 -9.92 -2.39
C HIS A 128 -29.99 -10.67 -3.64
N TYR A 129 -28.68 -10.84 -3.72
CA TYR A 129 -27.94 -11.54 -4.77
C TYR A 129 -27.08 -12.63 -4.13
N LEU A 130 -27.16 -13.85 -4.65
CA LEU A 130 -26.23 -14.92 -4.31
C LEU A 130 -25.19 -15.01 -5.41
N LEU A 131 -23.94 -14.76 -5.05
CA LEU A 131 -22.79 -14.72 -5.96
C LEU A 131 -21.92 -15.94 -5.71
N LYS A 132 -21.58 -16.66 -6.77
CA LYS A 132 -20.62 -17.77 -6.68
C LYS A 132 -19.20 -17.24 -6.90
N ILE A 133 -18.32 -17.57 -5.98
CA ILE A 133 -16.88 -17.31 -6.07
C ILE A 133 -16.24 -18.47 -6.83
N ASN A 134 -15.47 -18.16 -7.85
CA ASN A 134 -14.65 -19.09 -8.60
C ASN A 134 -13.17 -18.85 -8.24
N ASN A 135 -12.75 -19.39 -7.09
CA ASN A 135 -11.35 -19.36 -6.69
C ASN A 135 -10.53 -20.33 -7.55
N HIS A 136 -9.55 -19.79 -8.26
CA HIS A 136 -8.51 -20.56 -8.91
C HIS A 136 -7.24 -20.51 -8.05
N GLU A 137 -6.50 -21.61 -7.93
CA GLU A 137 -5.27 -21.66 -7.11
C GLU A 137 -4.25 -20.60 -7.57
N ASP A 138 -4.12 -20.39 -8.88
CA ASP A 138 -3.16 -19.45 -9.46
C ASP A 138 -3.64 -17.98 -9.54
N TYR A 139 -4.95 -17.72 -9.38
CA TYR A 139 -5.53 -16.37 -9.50
C TYR A 139 -6.83 -16.28 -8.70
N PRO A 140 -6.74 -15.97 -7.39
CA PRO A 140 -7.92 -15.86 -6.53
C PRO A 140 -8.87 -14.77 -7.04
N GLU A 141 -10.17 -14.99 -6.90
CA GLU A 141 -11.18 -14.01 -7.29
C GLU A 141 -11.32 -12.92 -6.22
N GLU A 142 -11.28 -11.66 -6.65
CA GLU A 142 -11.52 -10.47 -5.82
C GLU A 142 -12.95 -9.96 -6.03
N LEU A 143 -13.60 -9.46 -4.97
CA LEU A 143 -14.84 -8.69 -5.11
C LEU A 143 -14.53 -7.19 -5.20
N HIS A 144 -14.90 -6.57 -6.33
CA HIS A 144 -14.69 -5.14 -6.54
C HIS A 144 -16.03 -4.39 -6.50
N ILE A 145 -16.25 -3.61 -5.45
CA ILE A 145 -17.43 -2.76 -5.29
C ILE A 145 -17.07 -1.34 -5.73
N LYS A 146 -17.83 -0.79 -6.68
CA LYS A 146 -17.70 0.60 -7.15
C LYS A 146 -19.04 1.30 -7.02
N SER A 147 -19.21 2.06 -5.95
CA SER A 147 -20.30 3.03 -5.91
C SER A 147 -19.86 4.30 -6.62
N LYS A 148 -20.76 4.94 -7.38
CA LYS A 148 -20.38 6.14 -8.16
C LYS A 148 -20.62 7.40 -7.37
N GLY A 149 -21.75 7.50 -6.69
CA GLY A 149 -21.93 8.55 -5.72
C GLY A 149 -23.31 8.57 -5.10
N GLY A 150 -23.57 9.57 -4.28
CA GLY A 150 -24.53 9.46 -3.19
C GLY A 150 -23.77 9.23 -1.89
N ASP A 151 -24.44 9.42 -0.77
CA ASP A 151 -23.87 9.07 0.54
C ASP A 151 -24.14 7.58 0.77
N ASP A 152 -23.13 6.74 0.55
CA ASP A 152 -23.29 5.28 0.52
C ASP A 152 -22.96 4.63 1.86
N HIS A 153 -23.62 3.52 2.18
CA HIS A 153 -23.27 2.68 3.34
C HIS A 153 -22.90 1.29 2.88
N ILE A 154 -21.59 1.01 2.88
CA ILE A 154 -21.02 -0.27 2.46
C ILE A 154 -20.53 -1.02 3.70
N ARG A 155 -20.99 -2.25 3.90
CA ARG A 155 -20.58 -3.10 5.03
C ARG A 155 -20.18 -4.49 4.57
N VAL A 156 -18.95 -4.88 4.90
CA VAL A 156 -18.45 -6.25 4.73
C VAL A 156 -18.47 -6.94 6.08
N ASP A 157 -19.07 -8.13 6.14
CA ASP A 157 -19.10 -8.96 7.34
C ASP A 157 -17.69 -9.48 7.68
N PRO A 158 -17.27 -9.50 8.97
CA PRO A 158 -15.94 -9.96 9.37
C PRO A 158 -15.56 -11.40 8.96
N ARG A 159 -16.55 -12.23 8.66
CA ARG A 159 -16.36 -13.62 8.22
C ARG A 159 -16.08 -13.75 6.72
N VAL A 160 -16.15 -12.66 5.95
CA VAL A 160 -15.76 -12.67 4.53
C VAL A 160 -14.24 -12.68 4.44
N THR A 161 -13.67 -13.73 3.84
CA THR A 161 -12.23 -13.99 3.77
C THR A 161 -11.60 -13.69 2.41
N MET A 162 -12.41 -13.42 1.38
CA MET A 162 -11.88 -13.11 0.05
C MET A 162 -11.28 -11.70 -0.02
N PRO A 163 -10.36 -11.44 -0.95
CA PRO A 163 -9.92 -10.08 -1.25
C PRO A 163 -11.07 -9.19 -1.71
N ILE A 164 -11.06 -7.93 -1.27
CA ILE A 164 -12.08 -6.94 -1.62
C ILE A 164 -11.43 -5.60 -1.98
N VAL A 165 -11.91 -4.99 -3.07
CA VAL A 165 -11.67 -3.58 -3.39
C VAL A 165 -12.99 -2.83 -3.28
N ILE A 166 -12.98 -1.69 -2.59
CA ILE A 166 -14.13 -0.79 -2.45
C ILE A 166 -13.75 0.60 -2.94
N GLU A 167 -14.54 1.14 -3.86
CA GLU A 167 -14.53 2.56 -4.25
C GLU A 167 -15.88 3.17 -3.84
N GLY A 168 -15.88 4.11 -2.90
CA GLY A 168 -17.08 4.80 -2.42
C GLY A 168 -17.65 5.79 -3.45
N GLY A 169 -16.76 6.54 -4.10
CA GLY A 169 -17.13 7.39 -5.23
C GLY A 169 -17.29 8.84 -4.82
N ARG A 170 -18.48 9.43 -4.97
CA ARG A 170 -18.74 10.84 -4.63
C ARG A 170 -19.85 10.92 -3.60
N GLY A 171 -19.65 11.64 -2.53
CA GLY A 171 -20.62 11.76 -1.44
C GLY A 171 -19.93 11.43 -0.14
N ARG A 172 -20.68 11.48 0.95
CA ARG A 172 -20.17 11.12 2.28
C ARG A 172 -20.43 9.65 2.52
N ASP A 173 -19.42 8.83 2.29
CA ASP A 173 -19.54 7.38 2.35
C ASP A 173 -19.20 6.84 3.74
N ARG A 174 -19.92 5.80 4.15
CA ARG A 174 -19.61 5.01 5.35
C ARG A 174 -19.22 3.61 4.92
N ILE A 175 -17.94 3.28 5.04
CA ILE A 175 -17.37 2.02 4.58
C ILE A 175 -16.85 1.22 5.79
N GLU A 176 -17.57 0.16 6.13
CA GLU A 176 -17.19 -0.81 7.17
C GLU A 176 -16.65 -2.08 6.50
N ALA A 177 -15.39 -2.06 6.07
CA ALA A 177 -14.72 -3.17 5.40
C ALA A 177 -14.12 -4.15 6.43
N LEU A 178 -14.97 -4.77 7.24
CA LEU A 178 -14.55 -5.53 8.43
C LEU A 178 -14.01 -6.94 8.13
N GLY A 179 -13.99 -7.34 6.86
CA GLY A 179 -13.58 -8.66 6.40
C GLY A 179 -12.18 -9.08 6.86
N SER A 180 -11.92 -10.37 6.73
CA SER A 180 -10.62 -10.99 7.06
C SER A 180 -9.78 -11.34 5.82
N GLY A 181 -10.26 -11.00 4.62
CA GLY A 181 -9.46 -11.00 3.39
C GLY A 181 -8.78 -9.65 3.13
N GLU A 182 -7.72 -9.66 2.32
CA GLU A 182 -7.00 -8.44 1.95
C GLU A 182 -7.95 -7.38 1.40
N THR A 183 -7.88 -6.18 1.93
CA THR A 183 -8.88 -5.14 1.68
C THR A 183 -8.22 -3.87 1.18
N ARG A 184 -8.72 -3.33 0.07
CA ARG A 184 -8.35 -2.00 -0.44
C ARG A 184 -9.60 -1.12 -0.45
N VAL A 185 -9.52 0.04 0.16
CA VAL A 185 -10.62 1.01 0.21
C VAL A 185 -10.16 2.36 -0.35
N TYR A 186 -10.96 2.93 -1.22
CA TYR A 186 -10.81 4.30 -1.70
C TYR A 186 -12.13 5.02 -1.37
N GLY A 187 -12.11 5.97 -0.44
CA GLY A 187 -13.28 6.76 -0.06
C GLY A 187 -13.83 7.50 -1.27
N GLY A 188 -13.04 8.45 -1.77
CA GLY A 188 -13.33 9.16 -3.00
C GLY A 188 -13.49 10.65 -2.74
N ALA A 189 -14.55 11.27 -3.25
CA ALA A 189 -14.78 12.69 -3.03
C ALA A 189 -15.89 12.89 -2.01
N GLY A 190 -15.59 13.52 -0.89
CA GLY A 190 -16.51 13.77 0.22
C GLY A 190 -15.84 13.45 1.55
N ASP A 191 -16.55 13.71 2.65
CA ASP A 191 -16.01 13.46 4.00
C ASP A 191 -16.37 12.02 4.45
N ASP A 192 -15.52 11.04 4.16
CA ASP A 192 -15.81 9.62 4.30
C ASP A 192 -15.48 9.06 5.70
N ASP A 193 -16.21 8.04 6.15
CA ASP A 193 -15.90 7.25 7.35
C ASP A 193 -15.53 5.81 6.97
N ILE A 194 -14.24 5.49 7.04
CA ILE A 194 -13.67 4.20 6.65
C ILE A 194 -13.22 3.44 7.90
N THR A 195 -13.68 2.21 8.04
CA THR A 195 -13.24 1.27 9.08
C THR A 195 -12.79 -0.04 8.46
N LEU A 196 -11.54 -0.43 8.74
CA LEU A 196 -10.89 -1.62 8.19
C LEU A 196 -10.94 -2.80 9.17
N GLY A 197 -10.87 -4.01 8.60
CA GLY A 197 -10.99 -5.28 9.30
C GLY A 197 -9.68 -5.85 9.84
N SER A 198 -9.67 -7.16 10.07
CA SER A 198 -8.53 -7.86 10.68
C SER A 198 -7.40 -8.21 9.72
N ALA A 199 -7.64 -8.10 8.42
CA ALA A 199 -6.69 -8.41 7.36
C ALA A 199 -5.65 -7.30 7.13
N ASN A 200 -4.64 -7.61 6.32
CA ASN A 200 -3.80 -6.58 5.74
C ASN A 200 -4.66 -5.67 4.87
N SER A 201 -4.57 -4.37 5.11
CA SER A 201 -5.51 -3.41 4.54
C SER A 201 -4.80 -2.15 4.05
N TYR A 202 -5.35 -1.61 2.96
CA TYR A 202 -4.96 -0.32 2.37
C TYR A 202 -6.19 0.58 2.32
N ALA A 203 -6.04 1.84 2.72
CA ALA A 203 -7.08 2.83 2.55
C ALA A 203 -6.53 4.19 2.08
N GLU A 204 -7.29 4.83 1.19
CA GLU A 204 -7.13 6.23 0.84
C GLU A 204 -8.44 6.97 1.12
N GLY A 205 -8.37 8.05 1.91
CA GLY A 205 -9.48 8.99 2.05
C GLY A 205 -9.81 9.65 0.71
N ASN A 206 -8.78 10.19 0.06
CA ASN A 206 -8.76 10.91 -1.21
C ASN A 206 -9.06 12.41 -1.05
N SER A 207 -10.30 12.86 -1.17
CA SER A 207 -10.61 14.29 -1.15
C SER A 207 -11.77 14.57 -0.23
N GLY A 208 -11.52 15.33 0.84
CA GLY A 208 -12.51 15.61 1.88
C GLY A 208 -11.87 15.42 3.24
N ASN A 209 -12.61 15.71 4.31
CA ASN A 209 -12.12 15.50 5.67
C ASN A 209 -12.54 14.10 6.12
N ASP A 210 -11.67 13.14 5.88
CA ASP A 210 -11.95 11.73 6.03
C ASP A 210 -11.65 11.27 7.46
N THR A 211 -12.37 10.26 7.91
CA THR A 211 -12.07 9.55 9.15
C THR A 211 -11.76 8.09 8.84
N MET A 212 -10.52 7.68 9.09
CA MET A 212 -10.04 6.34 8.80
C MET A 212 -9.63 5.60 10.08
N ARG A 213 -10.09 4.36 10.20
CA ARG A 213 -9.79 3.48 11.34
C ARG A 213 -9.25 2.15 10.83
N GLY A 214 -7.98 1.90 11.11
CA GLY A 214 -7.34 0.61 10.92
C GLY A 214 -7.87 -0.46 11.87
N GLY A 215 -7.55 -1.71 11.56
CA GLY A 215 -7.96 -2.86 12.36
C GLY A 215 -6.79 -3.58 13.03
N THR A 216 -6.82 -4.91 13.03
CA THR A 216 -5.80 -5.74 13.71
C THR A 216 -4.69 -6.23 12.80
N GLY A 217 -4.84 -6.08 11.47
CA GLY A 217 -3.84 -6.45 10.48
C GLY A 217 -2.84 -5.33 10.19
N LYS A 218 -1.88 -5.60 9.30
CA LYS A 218 -1.00 -4.53 8.80
C LYS A 218 -1.85 -3.52 8.04
N THR A 219 -1.70 -2.24 8.34
CA THR A 219 -2.58 -1.22 7.78
C THR A 219 -1.76 -0.10 7.14
N VAL A 220 -2.10 0.27 5.91
CA VAL A 220 -1.56 1.44 5.20
C VAL A 220 -2.72 2.40 4.98
N MET A 221 -2.60 3.64 5.43
CA MET A 221 -3.63 4.67 5.23
C MET A 221 -2.99 5.96 4.71
N TYR A 222 -3.64 6.58 3.73
CA TYR A 222 -3.34 7.92 3.22
C TYR A 222 -4.58 8.80 3.37
N GLY A 223 -4.47 9.92 4.07
CA GLY A 223 -5.51 10.96 4.10
C GLY A 223 -5.70 11.56 2.72
N ASN A 224 -4.59 12.03 2.16
CA ASN A 224 -4.49 12.78 0.91
C ASN A 224 -4.93 14.23 1.09
N ASN A 225 -6.01 14.70 0.44
CA ASN A 225 -6.39 16.11 0.53
C ASN A 225 -7.53 16.30 1.54
N GLY A 226 -7.32 17.09 2.58
CA GLY A 226 -8.33 17.44 3.56
C GLY A 226 -7.77 17.50 4.96
N ASN A 227 -8.62 17.73 5.97
CA ASN A 227 -8.19 17.61 7.37
C ASN A 227 -8.67 16.26 7.88
N ASP A 228 -7.81 15.28 7.83
CA ASP A 228 -8.15 13.87 8.05
C ASP A 228 -7.92 13.45 9.50
N LEU A 229 -8.71 12.47 9.94
CA LEU A 229 -8.56 11.79 11.23
C LEU A 229 -8.20 10.33 11.01
N MET A 230 -6.98 9.94 11.38
CA MET A 230 -6.45 8.60 11.14
C MET A 230 -6.14 7.89 12.46
N LEU A 231 -6.70 6.69 12.64
CA LEU A 231 -6.43 5.83 13.79
C LEU A 231 -5.90 4.49 13.30
N SER A 232 -4.68 4.12 13.70
CA SER A 232 -4.00 2.93 13.17
C SER A 232 -4.71 1.59 13.43
N GLY A 233 -5.66 1.56 14.38
CA GLY A 233 -6.19 0.34 14.97
C GLY A 233 -5.26 -0.25 16.05
N PRO A 234 -5.71 -1.24 16.83
CA PRO A 234 -4.92 -1.83 17.90
C PRO A 234 -3.76 -2.71 17.41
N GLY A 235 -3.84 -3.23 16.18
CA GLY A 235 -2.88 -4.16 15.58
C GLY A 235 -2.71 -5.50 16.34
N SER A 236 -2.21 -6.52 15.65
CA SER A 236 -1.77 -7.79 16.25
C SER A 236 -0.24 -7.80 16.41
N LYS A 237 0.32 -8.64 17.29
CA LYS A 237 1.78 -8.75 17.45
C LYS A 237 2.47 -8.98 16.10
N GLY A 238 3.49 -8.18 15.80
CA GLY A 238 4.24 -8.26 14.53
C GLY A 238 3.59 -7.53 13.36
N THR A 239 2.46 -6.86 13.57
CA THR A 239 1.87 -5.93 12.59
C THR A 239 2.38 -4.51 12.79
N PHE A 240 2.27 -3.72 11.73
CA PHE A 240 2.59 -2.30 11.74
C PHE A 240 1.43 -1.52 11.11
N SER A 241 1.41 -0.22 11.37
CA SER A 241 0.59 0.71 10.62
C SER A 241 1.43 1.84 10.03
N TYR A 242 1.17 2.16 8.76
CA TYR A 242 1.65 3.34 8.07
C TYR A 242 0.50 4.33 7.92
N MET A 243 0.72 5.59 8.29
CA MET A 243 -0.23 6.68 8.14
C MET A 243 0.48 7.89 7.55
N ASP A 244 -0.07 8.43 6.46
CA ASP A 244 0.34 9.68 5.83
C ASP A 244 -0.88 10.59 5.78
N GLY A 245 -0.82 11.74 6.45
CA GLY A 245 -1.91 12.71 6.45
C GLY A 245 -2.12 13.28 5.05
N GLY A 246 -1.03 13.75 4.45
CA GLY A 246 -1.06 14.37 3.14
C GLY A 246 -1.21 15.88 3.31
N LYS A 247 -2.07 16.52 2.51
CA LYS A 247 -2.30 17.96 2.57
C LYS A 247 -3.49 18.29 3.46
N GLY A 248 -3.26 19.19 4.40
CA GLY A 248 -4.26 19.75 5.29
C GLY A 248 -3.85 19.54 6.74
N ASN A 249 -4.70 19.91 7.68
CA ASN A 249 -4.36 19.84 9.10
C ASN A 249 -4.87 18.51 9.67
N ASP A 250 -4.01 17.51 9.67
CA ASP A 250 -4.38 16.14 9.95
C ASP A 250 -4.22 15.78 11.42
N THR A 251 -4.99 14.79 11.89
CA THR A 251 -4.86 14.21 13.23
C THR A 251 -4.62 12.71 13.14
N MET A 252 -3.48 12.26 13.64
CA MET A 252 -3.08 10.86 13.62
C MET A 252 -2.90 10.29 15.03
N ILE A 253 -3.48 9.11 15.26
CA ILE A 253 -3.42 8.38 16.53
C ILE A 253 -2.86 6.97 16.31
N GLY A 254 -1.70 6.72 16.90
CA GLY A 254 -1.03 5.42 16.92
C GLY A 254 -1.48 4.54 18.07
N ALA A 255 -2.01 3.38 17.72
CA ALA A 255 -2.41 2.32 18.64
C ALA A 255 -1.85 0.94 18.24
N SER A 256 -1.28 0.80 17.04
CA SER A 256 -0.67 -0.44 16.57
C SER A 256 0.66 -0.73 17.28
N PRO A 257 1.17 -1.97 17.27
CA PRO A 257 2.43 -2.29 17.94
C PRO A 257 3.64 -1.51 17.42
N ILE A 258 3.65 -1.19 16.12
CA ILE A 258 4.64 -0.36 15.44
C ILE A 258 3.88 0.61 14.54
N ASN A 259 4.23 1.89 14.58
CA ASN A 259 3.60 2.92 13.77
C ASN A 259 4.65 3.74 13.04
N LEU A 260 4.38 4.07 11.78
CA LEU A 260 5.10 5.08 11.01
C LEU A 260 4.08 6.14 10.61
N MET A 261 4.29 7.37 11.06
CA MET A 261 3.38 8.50 10.83
C MET A 261 4.11 9.63 10.12
N HIS A 262 3.46 10.18 9.12
CA HIS A 262 3.88 11.37 8.39
C HIS A 262 2.74 12.38 8.36
N GLY A 263 2.96 13.60 8.86
CA GLY A 263 1.97 14.68 8.79
C GLY A 263 1.71 15.07 7.34
N GLY A 264 2.78 15.46 6.65
CA GLY A 264 2.68 16.03 5.31
C GLY A 264 2.63 17.55 5.39
N PRO A 265 2.13 18.25 4.36
CA PRO A 265 1.95 19.70 4.42
C PRO A 265 0.68 20.10 5.21
N GLY A 266 0.86 20.81 6.32
CA GLY A 266 -0.25 21.20 7.20
C GLY A 266 0.19 21.63 8.59
N GLU A 267 -0.75 22.00 9.45
CA GLU A 267 -0.51 22.03 10.90
C GLU A 267 -1.10 20.76 11.51
N ASP A 268 -0.26 19.73 11.66
CA ASP A 268 -0.67 18.37 12.00
C ASP A 268 -0.57 18.07 13.50
N VAL A 269 -1.38 17.12 13.95
CA VAL A 269 -1.36 16.61 15.32
C VAL A 269 -1.14 15.11 15.32
N MET A 270 0.01 14.68 15.84
CA MET A 270 0.35 13.26 15.98
C MET A 270 0.45 12.86 17.44
N TYR A 271 -0.22 11.77 17.80
CA TYR A 271 -0.20 11.20 19.15
C TYR A 271 0.00 9.69 19.11
N SER A 272 0.86 9.17 19.96
CA SER A 272 0.97 7.72 20.19
C SER A 272 1.39 7.38 21.60
N THR A 273 0.96 6.20 22.04
CA THR A 273 1.43 5.53 23.27
C THR A 273 2.18 4.23 22.98
N ARG A 274 2.35 3.91 21.70
CA ARG A 274 3.04 2.72 21.20
C ARG A 274 4.32 3.14 20.47
N PRO A 275 5.30 2.24 20.29
CA PRO A 275 6.48 2.51 19.47
C PRO A 275 6.10 3.16 18.14
N THR A 276 6.59 4.38 17.93
CA THR A 276 6.25 5.17 16.74
C THR A 276 7.45 5.92 16.19
N THR A 277 7.58 5.91 14.88
CA THR A 277 8.42 6.85 14.16
C THR A 277 7.54 7.96 13.60
N PHE A 278 7.80 9.20 14.00
CA PHE A 278 7.09 10.40 13.59
C PHE A 278 7.94 11.21 12.61
N TYR A 279 7.35 11.59 11.50
CA TYR A 279 7.85 12.59 10.57
C TYR A 279 6.84 13.73 10.54
N THR A 280 7.20 14.91 11.03
CA THR A 280 6.21 15.99 11.18
C THR A 280 5.68 16.51 9.87
N GLY A 281 6.56 16.79 8.92
CA GLY A 281 6.17 17.34 7.64
C GLY A 281 6.22 18.85 7.69
N ARG A 282 5.68 19.49 6.66
CA ARG A 282 5.78 20.94 6.52
C ARG A 282 4.66 21.60 7.29
N GLY A 283 5.05 22.43 8.25
CA GLY A 283 4.16 23.40 8.85
C GLY A 283 4.56 23.64 10.29
N ARG A 284 3.56 23.73 11.17
CA ARG A 284 3.81 23.87 12.61
C ARG A 284 3.04 22.79 13.32
N ASP A 285 3.73 21.70 13.56
CA ASP A 285 3.10 20.46 13.97
C ASP A 285 3.16 20.28 15.48
N ILE A 286 2.29 19.41 15.98
CA ILE A 286 2.24 19.02 17.38
C ILE A 286 2.46 17.52 17.46
N VAL A 287 3.52 17.12 18.17
CA VAL A 287 3.80 15.70 18.43
C VAL A 287 3.69 15.42 19.93
N LEU A 288 2.89 14.42 20.27
CA LEU A 288 2.76 13.87 21.61
C LEU A 288 3.29 12.42 21.61
N ALA A 289 4.61 12.28 21.79
CA ALA A 289 5.33 11.02 21.75
C ALA A 289 5.47 10.41 23.16
N ASN A 290 4.61 9.45 23.49
CA ASN A 290 4.50 8.91 24.85
C ASN A 290 5.17 7.55 25.04
N HIS A 291 6.07 7.14 24.15
CA HIS A 291 6.81 5.88 24.28
C HIS A 291 8.34 6.09 24.22
N ALA A 292 9.06 5.36 25.08
CA ALA A 292 10.51 5.54 25.25
C ALA A 292 11.34 5.13 24.02
N SER A 293 10.78 4.37 23.08
CA SER A 293 11.45 4.00 21.83
C SER A 293 11.12 4.94 20.66
N ASP A 294 10.31 5.98 20.88
CA ASP A 294 9.84 6.84 19.79
C ASP A 294 11.00 7.53 19.10
N GLN A 295 10.95 7.56 17.77
CA GLN A 295 11.85 8.32 16.91
C GLN A 295 11.08 9.47 16.32
N ILE A 296 11.56 10.70 16.49
CA ILE A 296 10.83 11.91 16.11
C ILE A 296 11.72 12.74 15.20
N TYR A 297 11.31 12.91 13.95
CA TYR A 297 11.91 13.78 12.94
C TYR A 297 11.01 15.00 12.79
N ALA A 298 11.42 16.12 13.37
CA ALA A 298 10.61 17.32 13.49
C ALA A 298 11.32 18.55 12.94
N ASP A 299 10.59 19.48 12.33
CA ASP A 299 11.09 20.79 11.97
C ASP A 299 11.34 21.64 13.23
N ALA A 300 12.15 22.70 13.06
CA ALA A 300 12.42 23.67 14.12
C ALA A 300 11.16 24.35 14.67
N GLY A 301 10.13 24.51 13.83
CA GLY A 301 8.87 25.17 14.15
C GLY A 301 7.92 24.35 15.03
N ASP A 302 8.19 23.07 15.22
CA ASP A 302 7.23 22.13 15.78
C ASP A 302 7.23 22.09 17.30
N ARG A 303 6.07 21.72 17.85
CA ARG A 303 5.84 21.56 19.28
C ARG A 303 5.84 20.08 19.64
N VAL A 304 6.97 19.61 20.15
CA VAL A 304 7.15 18.20 20.54
C VAL A 304 7.09 18.04 22.06
N ALA A 305 6.06 17.35 22.56
CA ALA A 305 6.04 16.80 23.92
C ALA A 305 6.44 15.31 23.85
N ARG A 306 7.47 14.94 24.61
CA ARG A 306 8.04 13.59 24.55
C ARG A 306 8.51 13.07 25.90
N VAL A 307 8.50 11.75 26.06
CA VAL A 307 9.01 11.08 27.27
C VAL A 307 10.53 10.86 27.22
N ALA A 308 11.15 10.69 28.39
CA ALA A 308 12.55 10.30 28.48
C ALA A 308 12.80 8.95 27.79
N GLY A 309 13.92 8.83 27.07
CA GLY A 309 14.27 7.65 26.25
C GLY A 309 13.96 7.83 24.76
N SER A 310 12.91 8.59 24.41
CA SER A 310 12.62 8.92 23.02
C SER A 310 13.77 9.71 22.37
N THR A 311 13.85 9.66 21.05
CA THR A 311 14.83 10.40 20.26
C THR A 311 14.15 11.51 19.47
N LEU A 312 14.64 12.74 19.59
CA LEU A 312 14.23 13.87 18.77
C LEU A 312 15.38 14.28 17.86
N ARG A 313 15.11 14.33 16.56
CA ARG A 313 16.00 14.79 15.51
C ARG A 313 15.35 15.97 14.83
N GLN A 314 16.01 17.12 14.93
CA GLN A 314 15.57 18.28 14.18
C GLN A 314 15.95 18.09 12.71
N VAL A 315 14.98 18.20 11.83
CA VAL A 315 15.14 18.06 10.38
C VAL A 315 14.79 19.38 9.72
N ARG A 316 15.53 19.76 8.70
CA ARG A 316 15.10 20.81 7.78
C ARG A 316 14.55 20.12 6.55
N ILE A 317 13.28 20.36 6.24
CA ILE A 317 12.63 19.72 5.10
C ILE A 317 13.26 20.24 3.80
N SER A 318 13.61 19.32 2.92
CA SER A 318 14.31 19.60 1.66
C SER A 318 13.33 19.91 0.53
N ASP A 319 13.78 20.64 -0.49
CA ASP A 319 13.08 20.76 -1.78
C ASP A 319 13.69 19.82 -2.84
N ALA A 320 14.55 18.86 -2.44
CA ALA A 320 15.17 17.91 -3.35
C ALA A 320 14.16 16.96 -4.01
N GLY A 321 14.57 16.37 -5.12
CA GLY A 321 13.81 15.40 -5.92
C GLY A 321 12.98 16.03 -7.04
N HIS A 322 12.90 17.36 -7.15
CA HIS A 322 12.13 18.03 -8.19
C HIS A 322 12.75 17.91 -9.59
N LYS A 323 14.04 17.62 -9.68
CA LYS A 323 14.76 17.45 -10.95
C LYS A 323 14.95 15.97 -11.28
N ALA A 324 15.08 15.15 -10.23
CA ALA A 324 15.29 13.72 -10.31
C ALA A 324 14.15 12.99 -11.04
N PHE A 325 12.90 13.42 -10.82
CA PHE A 325 11.74 12.62 -11.20
C PHE A 325 10.74 13.33 -12.11
N LYS A 326 10.26 12.60 -13.12
CA LYS A 326 9.05 12.91 -13.88
C LYS A 326 7.96 11.91 -13.52
N VAL A 327 6.77 12.36 -13.13
CA VAL A 327 5.67 11.46 -12.74
C VAL A 327 4.63 11.34 -13.86
N GLU A 328 4.33 10.10 -14.28
CA GLU A 328 3.38 9.77 -15.34
C GLU A 328 2.30 8.80 -14.81
N GLY A 329 1.02 9.15 -14.96
CA GLY A 329 -0.10 8.33 -14.50
C GLY A 329 -1.38 9.14 -14.28
N SER A 330 -2.35 8.49 -13.64
CA SER A 330 -3.59 9.09 -13.14
C SER A 330 -3.31 10.21 -12.14
N ASP A 331 -4.26 11.12 -11.94
CA ASP A 331 -4.07 12.23 -10.99
C ASP A 331 -4.00 11.73 -9.55
N LYS A 332 -4.70 10.64 -9.22
CA LYS A 332 -4.57 9.94 -7.94
C LYS A 332 -3.16 9.40 -7.73
N PHE A 333 -2.62 8.70 -8.74
CA PHE A 333 -1.25 8.20 -8.69
C PHE A 333 -0.22 9.32 -8.53
N LYS A 334 -0.39 10.44 -9.24
CA LYS A 334 0.50 11.59 -9.09
C LYS A 334 0.44 12.17 -7.68
N GLN A 335 -0.76 12.33 -7.11
CA GLN A 335 -0.92 12.82 -5.74
C GLN A 335 -0.23 11.89 -4.74
N HIS A 336 -0.54 10.59 -4.76
CA HIS A 336 0.11 9.58 -3.92
C HIS A 336 1.64 9.58 -4.06
N THR A 337 2.15 9.70 -5.30
CA THR A 337 3.60 9.79 -5.54
C THR A 337 4.18 11.06 -4.93
N GLN A 338 3.47 12.19 -4.99
CA GLN A 338 3.94 13.42 -4.33
C GLN A 338 3.95 13.29 -2.81
N ASP A 339 2.98 12.59 -2.21
CA ASP A 339 2.95 12.37 -0.76
C ASP A 339 4.15 11.51 -0.31
N ASN A 340 4.46 10.43 -1.05
CA ASN A 340 5.69 9.65 -0.82
C ASN A 340 6.98 10.48 -0.99
N LEU A 341 7.05 11.35 -2.00
CA LEU A 341 8.21 12.24 -2.19
C LEU A 341 8.32 13.28 -1.07
N GLU A 342 7.19 13.74 -0.52
CA GLU A 342 7.16 14.66 0.62
C GLU A 342 7.66 13.97 1.89
N PHE A 343 7.26 12.72 2.13
CA PHE A 343 7.83 11.88 3.18
C PHE A 343 9.37 11.81 3.05
N PHE A 344 9.88 11.55 1.85
CA PHE A 344 11.32 11.49 1.61
C PHE A 344 12.03 12.83 1.83
N ARG A 345 11.36 13.96 1.57
CA ARG A 345 11.90 15.29 1.87
C ARG A 345 11.98 15.57 3.37
N ASN A 346 11.29 14.81 4.21
CA ASN A 346 11.42 14.88 5.67
C ASN A 346 12.37 13.80 6.26
N SER A 347 12.75 12.80 5.48
CA SER A 347 13.69 11.75 5.89
C SER A 347 15.15 12.19 5.66
N PRO A 348 16.02 12.32 6.69
CA PRO A 348 17.42 12.68 6.48
C PRO A 348 18.20 11.72 5.57
N THR A 349 17.88 10.43 5.62
CA THR A 349 18.43 9.42 4.71
C THR A 349 17.95 9.66 3.29
N ALA A 350 16.64 9.81 3.09
CA ALA A 350 16.09 9.97 1.75
C ALA A 350 16.39 11.34 1.12
N GLN A 351 16.54 12.40 1.91
CA GLN A 351 17.00 13.71 1.41
C GLN A 351 18.33 13.61 0.67
N LYS A 352 19.25 12.75 1.12
CA LYS A 352 20.54 12.53 0.43
C LYS A 352 20.34 11.82 -0.90
N MET A 353 19.51 10.80 -0.94
CA MET A 353 19.12 10.12 -2.19
C MET A 353 18.46 11.08 -3.17
N LEU A 354 17.50 11.88 -2.72
CA LEU A 354 16.82 12.87 -3.56
C LEU A 354 17.79 13.92 -4.12
N SER A 355 18.73 14.40 -3.30
CA SER A 355 19.71 15.42 -3.73
C SER A 355 20.69 14.85 -4.74
N GLU A 356 21.18 13.62 -4.52
CA GLU A 356 22.07 12.93 -5.44
C GLU A 356 21.39 12.67 -6.79
N LEU A 357 20.13 12.21 -6.77
CA LEU A 357 19.38 11.97 -8.01
C LEU A 357 19.02 13.26 -8.74
N ASP A 358 18.83 14.38 -8.04
CA ASP A 358 18.67 15.70 -8.68
C ASP A 358 19.95 16.08 -9.45
N GLU A 359 21.12 15.94 -8.81
CA GLU A 359 22.42 16.24 -9.43
C GLU A 359 22.69 15.32 -10.63
N ALA A 360 22.44 14.01 -10.47
CA ALA A 360 22.62 13.05 -11.54
C ALA A 360 21.67 13.29 -12.72
N ALA A 361 20.41 13.67 -12.47
CA ALA A 361 19.45 14.00 -13.52
C ALA A 361 19.89 15.25 -14.32
N GLU A 362 20.43 16.27 -13.64
CA GLU A 362 20.97 17.46 -14.31
C GLU A 362 22.22 17.14 -15.12
N LEU A 363 23.17 16.39 -14.54
CA LEU A 363 24.42 16.01 -15.19
C LEU A 363 24.18 15.15 -16.44
N ASN A 364 23.29 14.16 -16.34
CA ASN A 364 22.98 13.22 -17.41
C ASN A 364 21.92 13.74 -18.39
N GLY A 365 21.26 14.86 -18.08
CA GLY A 365 20.11 15.38 -18.84
C GLY A 365 18.94 14.39 -18.92
N SER A 366 18.83 13.49 -17.95
CA SER A 366 17.98 12.29 -18.01
C SER A 366 17.33 12.01 -16.65
N PRO A 367 16.19 12.63 -16.33
CA PRO A 367 15.45 12.32 -15.11
C PRO A 367 14.81 10.93 -15.17
N VAL A 368 14.60 10.33 -13.99
CA VAL A 368 13.93 9.03 -13.84
C VAL A 368 12.42 9.24 -13.95
N THR A 369 11.74 8.42 -14.73
CA THR A 369 10.28 8.48 -14.84
C THR A 369 9.62 7.58 -13.80
N ILE A 370 8.84 8.12 -12.86
CA ILE A 370 7.96 7.32 -12.01
C ILE A 370 6.63 7.12 -12.76
N ARG A 371 6.32 5.89 -13.15
CA ARG A 371 5.18 5.56 -14.01
C ARG A 371 4.20 4.63 -13.32
N GLU A 372 2.91 4.96 -13.38
CA GLU A 372 1.83 4.10 -12.89
C GLU A 372 1.79 2.76 -13.64
N THR A 373 1.68 1.66 -12.90
CA THR A 373 1.48 0.31 -13.44
C THR A 373 0.47 -0.47 -12.61
N THR A 374 -0.15 -1.47 -13.22
CA THR A 374 -0.97 -2.48 -12.54
C THR A 374 -0.16 -3.70 -12.10
N GLY A 375 1.10 -3.82 -12.55
CA GLY A 375 2.02 -4.88 -12.16
C GLY A 375 2.72 -4.64 -10.83
N ASN A 376 3.80 -5.39 -10.57
CA ASN A 376 4.65 -5.15 -9.41
C ASN A 376 5.44 -3.85 -9.57
N THR A 377 5.69 -3.18 -8.45
CA THR A 377 6.64 -2.07 -8.42
C THR A 377 8.02 -2.58 -8.83
N SER A 378 8.66 -1.90 -9.78
CA SER A 378 9.92 -2.34 -10.38
C SER A 378 10.68 -1.21 -11.07
N TYR A 379 12.00 -1.31 -11.10
CA TYR A 379 12.87 -0.44 -11.88
C TYR A 379 13.18 -1.04 -13.26
N SER A 380 13.04 -0.23 -14.30
CA SER A 380 13.47 -0.55 -15.66
C SER A 380 14.33 0.57 -16.22
N TYR A 381 15.32 0.23 -17.05
CA TYR A 381 16.23 1.24 -17.59
C TYR A 381 16.76 0.87 -18.97
N GLY A 382 17.14 1.91 -19.70
CA GLY A 382 17.92 1.84 -20.93
C GLY A 382 18.87 3.03 -21.03
N ASN A 383 19.81 2.92 -21.95
CA ASN A 383 20.77 3.97 -22.30
C ASN A 383 20.88 4.14 -23.83
N ASN A 384 21.68 5.10 -24.27
CA ASN A 384 21.83 5.41 -25.70
C ASN A 384 22.26 4.19 -26.52
N PHE A 385 23.16 3.35 -25.98
CA PHE A 385 23.60 2.12 -26.64
C PHE A 385 22.44 1.16 -26.87
N THR A 386 21.69 0.84 -25.81
CA THR A 386 20.51 -0.06 -25.91
C THR A 386 19.45 0.50 -26.86
N ARG A 387 19.22 1.83 -26.86
CA ARG A 387 18.23 2.49 -27.73
C ARG A 387 18.60 2.42 -29.21
N GLU A 388 19.89 2.52 -29.54
CA GLU A 388 20.38 2.46 -30.92
C GLU A 388 20.45 1.02 -31.46
N HIS A 389 20.57 0.02 -30.57
CA HIS A 389 20.81 -1.38 -30.94
C HIS A 389 19.63 -2.33 -30.66
N ASP A 390 18.51 -1.80 -30.15
CA ASP A 390 17.26 -2.53 -29.79
C ASP A 390 16.70 -3.42 -30.93
N THR A 391 16.96 -3.07 -32.19
CA THR A 391 16.48 -3.85 -33.36
C THR A 391 17.52 -4.80 -33.96
N GLN A 392 18.77 -4.79 -33.47
CA GLN A 392 19.91 -5.52 -34.06
C GLN A 392 20.61 -6.51 -33.12
N LEU A 393 20.34 -6.45 -31.82
CA LEU A 393 20.89 -7.40 -30.83
C LEU A 393 20.19 -8.75 -30.96
N LYS A 394 20.79 -9.66 -31.74
CA LYS A 394 20.26 -11.03 -31.91
C LYS A 394 20.42 -11.90 -30.67
N GLU A 395 21.25 -11.55 -29.70
CA GLU A 395 21.33 -12.21 -28.39
C GLU A 395 21.60 -11.14 -27.31
N TYR A 396 20.56 -10.82 -26.52
CA TYR A 396 20.68 -9.92 -25.35
C TYR A 396 21.57 -10.52 -24.25
N ASP A 397 21.76 -11.85 -24.27
CA ASP A 397 22.59 -12.60 -23.33
C ASP A 397 24.08 -12.21 -23.40
N ASP A 398 24.57 -11.75 -24.56
CA ASP A 398 25.96 -11.28 -24.74
C ASP A 398 26.27 -9.95 -24.03
N LEU A 399 25.23 -9.22 -23.60
CA LEU A 399 25.35 -7.96 -22.86
C LEU A 399 25.13 -8.13 -21.35
N ALA A 400 24.86 -9.35 -20.88
CA ALA A 400 24.56 -9.60 -19.48
C ALA A 400 25.67 -9.04 -18.57
N GLU A 401 25.26 -8.14 -17.67
CA GLU A 401 26.15 -7.51 -16.69
C GLU A 401 27.36 -6.76 -17.30
N SER A 402 27.21 -6.23 -18.52
CA SER A 402 28.23 -5.47 -19.24
C SER A 402 28.30 -3.99 -18.80
N PRO A 403 29.48 -3.34 -18.86
CA PRO A 403 29.59 -1.88 -18.74
C PRO A 403 28.72 -1.10 -19.72
N LEU A 404 28.40 -1.68 -20.88
CA LEU A 404 27.52 -1.06 -21.87
C LEU A 404 26.07 -0.91 -21.36
N ILE A 405 25.67 -1.66 -20.33
CA ILE A 405 24.37 -1.55 -19.68
C ILE A 405 24.51 -1.15 -18.19
N GLY A 406 25.60 -0.47 -17.83
CA GLY A 406 25.71 0.20 -16.52
C GLY A 406 26.29 -0.64 -15.39
N TYR A 407 26.91 -1.77 -15.68
CA TYR A 407 27.62 -2.57 -14.68
C TYR A 407 29.08 -2.13 -14.52
N ILE A 408 29.59 -2.26 -13.30
CA ILE A 408 30.99 -2.00 -12.97
C ILE A 408 31.87 -3.08 -13.60
N GLN A 409 32.98 -2.66 -14.23
CA GLN A 409 34.04 -3.57 -14.67
C GLN A 409 35.39 -3.13 -14.08
N GLY A 410 35.95 -3.98 -13.21
CA GLY A 410 37.12 -3.63 -12.43
C GLY A 410 36.85 -2.40 -11.55
N ASN A 411 37.64 -1.34 -11.75
CA ASN A 411 37.48 -0.06 -11.03
C ASN A 411 36.84 1.04 -11.90
N THR A 412 36.13 0.67 -12.98
CA THR A 412 35.52 1.64 -13.89
C THR A 412 34.00 1.55 -13.84
N LYS A 413 33.33 2.71 -13.79
CA LYS A 413 31.87 2.82 -13.91
C LYS A 413 31.42 2.39 -15.30
N GLY A 414 30.24 1.78 -15.39
CA GLY A 414 29.54 1.50 -16.63
C GLY A 414 28.85 2.74 -17.20
N SER A 415 28.07 2.51 -18.26
CA SER A 415 27.27 3.54 -18.92
C SER A 415 26.08 3.94 -18.06
N VAL A 416 25.83 5.25 -17.95
CA VAL A 416 24.66 5.77 -17.23
C VAL A 416 23.36 5.48 -17.99
N ALA A 417 22.27 5.29 -17.25
CA ALA A 417 20.93 5.20 -17.81
C ALA A 417 20.49 6.58 -18.34
N THR A 418 19.96 6.62 -19.57
CA THR A 418 19.39 7.84 -20.18
C THR A 418 17.89 7.72 -20.45
N SER A 419 17.30 6.57 -20.10
CA SER A 419 15.87 6.30 -20.16
C SER A 419 15.50 5.33 -19.02
N ALA A 420 15.47 5.85 -17.80
CA ALA A 420 15.13 5.09 -16.60
C ALA A 420 13.68 5.31 -16.19
N ALA A 421 13.02 4.26 -15.67
CA ALA A 421 11.69 4.34 -15.11
C ALA A 421 11.55 3.48 -13.84
N ILE A 422 10.85 4.02 -12.84
CA ILE A 422 10.30 3.26 -11.73
C ILE A 422 8.82 3.03 -12.06
N ASN A 423 8.45 1.81 -12.41
CA ASN A 423 7.06 1.43 -12.62
C ASN A 423 6.47 1.13 -11.25
N SER A 424 5.53 1.93 -10.76
CA SER A 424 5.02 1.84 -9.39
C SER A 424 3.52 1.54 -9.37
N ASN A 425 3.15 0.61 -8.47
CA ASN A 425 1.76 0.26 -8.19
C ASN A 425 1.45 0.62 -6.71
N PRO A 426 0.74 1.73 -6.46
CA PRO A 426 0.50 2.22 -5.10
C PRO A 426 -0.48 1.32 -4.32
N GLY A 427 -1.38 0.61 -5.01
CA GLY A 427 -2.35 -0.30 -4.40
C GLY A 427 -1.78 -1.67 -4.04
N PHE A 428 -0.50 -1.92 -4.32
CA PHE A 428 0.14 -3.19 -4.04
C PHE A 428 0.61 -3.26 -2.58
N ILE A 429 -0.21 -3.90 -1.73
CA ILE A 429 0.10 -4.11 -0.31
C ILE A 429 1.19 -5.18 -0.20
N PHE A 430 2.46 -4.79 -0.09
CA PHE A 430 3.49 -5.72 0.34
C PHE A 430 3.54 -5.82 1.87
N ARG A 431 4.37 -6.74 2.38
CA ARG A 431 4.66 -6.92 3.81
C ARG A 431 5.27 -5.69 4.50
N GLU A 432 5.40 -4.56 3.80
CA GLU A 432 6.27 -3.40 4.10
C GLU A 432 5.57 -2.08 3.70
N PRO A 433 5.94 -0.93 4.30
CA PRO A 433 5.39 0.37 3.91
C PRO A 433 5.68 0.74 2.45
N PRO A 434 4.77 1.41 1.72
CA PRO A 434 4.97 1.79 0.32
C PRO A 434 6.22 2.63 0.08
N VAL A 435 6.53 3.55 0.99
CA VAL A 435 7.76 4.38 0.94
C VAL A 435 9.05 3.54 0.96
N VAL A 436 9.07 2.38 1.62
CA VAL A 436 10.25 1.50 1.64
C VAL A 436 10.42 0.80 0.29
N VAL A 437 9.31 0.37 -0.31
CA VAL A 437 9.31 -0.26 -1.65
C VAL A 437 9.76 0.75 -2.70
N LEU A 438 9.23 1.98 -2.67
CA LEU A 438 9.67 3.01 -3.62
C LEU A 438 11.15 3.38 -3.41
N TYR A 439 11.62 3.45 -2.17
CA TYR A 439 13.03 3.74 -1.89
C TYR A 439 13.98 2.65 -2.36
N HIS A 440 13.55 1.38 -2.36
CA HIS A 440 14.29 0.28 -2.98
C HIS A 440 14.51 0.55 -4.48
N GLU A 441 13.45 0.88 -5.22
CA GLU A 441 13.58 1.19 -6.64
C GLU A 441 14.39 2.47 -6.90
N MET A 442 14.37 3.43 -5.97
CA MET A 442 15.25 4.59 -6.03
C MET A 442 16.74 4.22 -5.85
N ALA A 443 17.06 3.16 -5.11
CA ALA A 443 18.44 2.66 -5.02
C ALA A 443 18.91 2.07 -6.35
N HIS A 444 18.03 1.35 -7.07
CA HIS A 444 18.31 0.94 -8.45
C HIS A 444 18.46 2.14 -9.39
N ALA A 445 17.62 3.17 -9.22
CA ALA A 445 17.71 4.41 -9.99
C ALA A 445 19.04 5.13 -9.77
N TYR A 446 19.52 5.19 -8.52
CA TYR A 446 20.87 5.68 -8.19
C TYR A 446 21.93 4.89 -8.96
N ASN A 447 21.88 3.56 -8.92
CA ASN A 447 22.85 2.73 -9.63
C ASN A 447 22.81 2.93 -11.15
N GLY A 448 21.63 3.05 -11.74
CA GLY A 448 21.47 3.37 -13.16
C GLY A 448 22.01 4.75 -13.52
N ALA A 449 21.72 5.77 -12.71
CA ALA A 449 22.17 7.15 -12.93
C ALA A 449 23.70 7.31 -12.85
N HIS A 450 24.38 6.43 -12.11
CA HIS A 450 25.84 6.45 -11.99
C HIS A 450 26.56 5.35 -12.78
N GLY A 451 25.84 4.42 -13.41
CA GLY A 451 26.43 3.25 -14.08
C GLY A 451 27.20 2.36 -13.10
N THR A 452 26.65 2.11 -11.92
CA THR A 452 27.35 1.41 -10.83
C THR A 452 26.69 0.10 -10.39
N PHE A 453 26.00 -0.61 -11.29
CA PHE A 453 25.44 -1.92 -10.95
C PHE A 453 26.56 -2.94 -10.67
N LEU A 454 26.44 -3.69 -9.57
CA LEU A 454 27.38 -4.75 -9.24
C LEU A 454 27.01 -6.04 -10.00
N PRO A 455 27.98 -6.65 -10.72
CA PRO A 455 27.74 -7.89 -11.46
C PRO A 455 27.71 -9.10 -10.52
N GLY A 456 27.12 -10.19 -11.00
CA GLY A 456 27.18 -11.51 -10.42
C GLY A 456 26.08 -11.80 -9.41
N LYS A 457 26.27 -12.91 -8.69
CA LYS A 457 25.35 -13.38 -7.65
C LYS A 457 26.10 -13.70 -6.36
N THR A 458 25.42 -13.49 -5.24
CA THR A 458 25.88 -13.91 -3.90
C THR A 458 24.81 -14.79 -3.30
N ASP A 459 25.17 -16.00 -2.89
CA ASP A 459 24.24 -16.98 -2.30
C ASP A 459 23.01 -17.26 -3.17
N GLY A 460 23.16 -17.20 -4.50
CA GLY A 460 22.08 -17.41 -5.48
C GLY A 460 21.22 -16.18 -5.77
N GLU A 461 21.37 -15.08 -5.01
CA GLU A 461 20.67 -13.82 -5.22
C GLU A 461 21.46 -12.88 -6.13
N SER A 462 20.76 -12.08 -6.95
CA SER A 462 21.37 -11.05 -7.80
C SER A 462 22.13 -10.02 -6.96
N ASN A 463 23.38 -9.70 -7.34
CA ASN A 463 24.15 -8.66 -6.66
C ASN A 463 23.54 -7.27 -6.83
N MET A 464 22.86 -6.99 -7.94
CA MET A 464 22.08 -5.75 -8.14
C MET A 464 21.02 -5.58 -7.05
N GLU A 465 20.28 -6.64 -6.75
CA GLU A 465 19.22 -6.60 -5.73
C GLU A 465 19.78 -6.51 -4.31
N ARG A 466 20.82 -7.30 -4.01
CA ARG A 466 21.52 -7.21 -2.73
C ARG A 466 22.16 -5.84 -2.52
N GLN A 467 22.67 -5.22 -3.58
CA GLN A 467 23.23 -3.87 -3.58
C GLN A 467 22.17 -2.83 -3.21
N ALA A 468 21.00 -2.87 -3.84
CA ALA A 468 19.88 -1.97 -3.52
C ALA A 468 19.40 -2.14 -2.07
N VAL A 469 19.33 -3.39 -1.57
CA VAL A 469 18.97 -3.64 -0.16
C VAL A 469 20.06 -3.17 0.82
N GLY A 470 21.33 -3.11 0.41
CA GLY A 470 22.46 -2.85 1.30
C GLY A 470 22.97 -4.11 2.00
N LEU A 471 22.87 -5.27 1.34
CA LEU A 471 23.43 -6.54 1.77
C LEU A 471 24.87 -6.70 1.27
N GLN A 472 25.66 -7.49 2.00
CA GLN A 472 27.00 -7.84 1.56
C GLN A 472 26.94 -8.67 0.26
N THR A 473 27.84 -8.39 -0.66
CA THR A 473 28.01 -9.15 -1.91
C THR A 473 29.43 -9.70 -2.01
N THR A 474 29.63 -10.67 -2.90
CA THR A 474 30.94 -11.19 -3.30
C THR A 474 31.60 -10.37 -4.42
N ALA A 475 30.92 -9.33 -4.92
CA ALA A 475 31.49 -8.45 -5.92
C ALA A 475 32.69 -7.66 -5.33
N PRO A 476 33.72 -7.33 -6.14
CA PRO A 476 34.81 -6.48 -5.69
C PRO A 476 34.30 -5.16 -5.12
N ALA A 477 34.93 -4.71 -4.03
CA ALA A 477 34.59 -3.43 -3.43
C ALA A 477 34.89 -2.27 -4.41
N PHE A 478 33.97 -1.32 -4.50
CA PHE A 478 34.05 -0.21 -5.45
C PHE A 478 33.99 1.14 -4.72
N ASP A 479 34.73 2.11 -5.25
CA ASP A 479 34.74 3.50 -4.77
C ASP A 479 33.64 4.30 -5.50
N PHE A 480 32.49 4.48 -4.84
CA PHE A 480 31.29 5.03 -5.49
C PHE A 480 31.34 6.56 -5.64
N ASP A 481 31.93 7.25 -4.67
CA ASP A 481 32.02 8.71 -4.60
C ASP A 481 33.35 9.26 -5.16
N ASN A 482 34.31 8.39 -5.49
CA ASN A 482 35.68 8.76 -5.88
C ASN A 482 36.37 9.61 -4.80
N ASP A 483 35.95 9.49 -3.53
CA ASP A 483 36.59 10.15 -2.40
C ASP A 483 37.60 9.16 -1.79
N PRO A 484 38.91 9.43 -1.88
CA PRO A 484 39.93 8.52 -1.34
C PRO A 484 39.86 8.38 0.20
N THR A 485 39.06 9.19 0.89
CA THR A 485 38.81 9.08 2.33
C THR A 485 37.65 8.16 2.68
N THR A 486 36.79 7.82 1.71
CA THR A 486 35.72 6.84 1.84
C THR A 486 36.24 5.47 1.39
N PRO A 487 36.25 4.44 2.26
CA PRO A 487 36.67 3.10 1.85
C PRO A 487 35.73 2.50 0.78
N PRO A 488 36.26 1.83 -0.25
CA PRO A 488 35.45 1.09 -1.21
C PRO A 488 34.53 0.06 -0.53
N THR A 489 33.31 -0.10 -1.04
CA THR A 489 32.31 -1.03 -0.48
C THR A 489 31.80 -2.04 -1.51
N PRO A 490 31.42 -3.28 -1.10
CA PRO A 490 30.82 -4.28 -1.99
C PRO A 490 29.29 -4.12 -2.10
N THR A 491 28.78 -2.91 -1.85
CA THR A 491 27.36 -2.53 -1.85
C THR A 491 27.27 -1.01 -1.95
N ASN A 492 26.09 -0.44 -2.16
CA ASN A 492 25.93 1.03 -2.22
C ASN A 492 26.42 1.71 -0.93
N PRO A 493 26.89 2.97 -1.00
CA PRO A 493 27.08 3.78 0.20
C PRO A 493 25.80 3.74 1.05
N LYS A 494 25.95 3.65 2.38
CA LYS A 494 24.85 3.30 3.30
C LYS A 494 23.54 4.03 2.98
N THR A 495 23.60 5.34 2.74
CA THR A 495 22.42 6.20 2.50
C THR A 495 21.61 5.81 1.27
N PHE A 496 22.23 5.17 0.27
CA PHE A 496 21.59 4.77 -0.98
C PHE A 496 21.16 3.29 -0.96
N THR A 497 20.72 2.82 0.21
CA THR A 497 20.25 1.44 0.43
C THR A 497 18.89 1.41 1.12
N GLU A 498 18.05 0.43 0.78
CA GLU A 498 16.77 0.19 1.44
C GLU A 498 16.94 0.03 2.96
N ASN A 499 17.95 -0.73 3.40
CA ASN A 499 18.19 -0.96 4.83
C ASN A 499 18.53 0.31 5.61
N ALA A 500 19.04 1.37 4.97
CA ALA A 500 19.23 2.64 5.66
C ALA A 500 17.89 3.33 5.95
N LEU A 501 16.94 3.32 5.01
CA LEU A 501 15.61 3.85 5.28
C LEU A 501 14.86 2.99 6.31
N ARG A 502 14.99 1.65 6.26
CA ARG A 502 14.41 0.75 7.28
C ARG A 502 14.94 1.06 8.67
N GLU A 503 16.25 1.24 8.80
CA GLU A 503 16.89 1.60 10.07
C GLU A 503 16.36 2.96 10.59
N GLU A 504 16.21 3.96 9.71
CA GLU A 504 15.70 5.28 10.07
C GLU A 504 14.23 5.24 10.51
N THR A 505 13.41 4.47 9.80
CA THR A 505 11.97 4.31 10.03
C THR A 505 11.64 3.36 11.18
N GLY A 506 12.63 2.66 11.73
CA GLY A 506 12.46 1.70 12.82
C GLY A 506 11.92 0.33 12.37
N PHE A 507 11.92 0.05 11.06
CA PHE A 507 11.56 -1.26 10.53
C PHE A 507 12.75 -2.23 10.62
N PRO A 508 12.49 -3.54 10.81
CA PRO A 508 13.55 -4.55 10.81
C PRO A 508 14.33 -4.50 9.50
N ARG A 509 15.66 -4.54 9.60
CA ARG A 509 16.54 -4.69 8.43
C ARG A 509 16.23 -6.00 7.72
N ARG A 510 16.28 -5.98 6.38
CA ARG A 510 16.34 -7.20 5.57
C ARG A 510 17.72 -7.80 5.69
N ASN A 511 17.77 -9.11 5.91
CA ASN A 511 19.01 -9.90 5.97
C ASN A 511 19.20 -10.77 4.71
N THR A 512 18.15 -10.92 3.90
CA THR A 512 18.13 -11.62 2.61
C THR A 512 17.29 -10.81 1.62
N TYR A 513 17.54 -10.97 0.33
CA TYR A 513 16.68 -10.39 -0.70
C TYR A 513 15.45 -11.27 -0.90
N ILE A 514 15.62 -12.56 -1.11
CA ILE A 514 14.47 -13.46 -1.20
C ILE A 514 14.01 -13.77 0.23
N PRO A 515 12.74 -13.51 0.60
CA PRO A 515 12.25 -13.96 1.89
C PRO A 515 12.42 -15.48 1.97
N ALA A 516 12.93 -16.00 3.09
CA ALA A 516 12.74 -17.42 3.37
C ALA A 516 11.24 -17.71 3.27
N ALA A 517 10.85 -18.80 2.59
CA ALA A 517 9.48 -19.26 2.63
C ALA A 517 9.08 -19.37 4.10
N GLU A 518 8.08 -18.59 4.53
CA GLU A 518 7.60 -18.67 5.90
C GLU A 518 6.90 -20.01 6.10
N GLU A 519 7.39 -20.80 7.06
CA GLU A 519 6.70 -21.99 7.59
C GLU A 519 5.47 -21.63 8.44
#